data_AF-A0A933PTZ2-F1
#
_entry.id   AF-A0A933PTZ2-F1
#
_cell.length_a   1.000
_cell.length_b   1.000
_cell.length_c   1.000
_cell.angle_alpha   90.00
_cell.angle_beta   90.00
_cell.angle_gamma   90.00
#
_symmetry.space_group_name_H-M   'P 1'
#
loop_
_entity.id
_entity.type
_entity.pdbx_description
1 polymer ?
#
loop_
_entity_poly.entity_id
_entity_poly.type
_entity_poly.pdbx_seq_one_letter_code
_entity_poly.pdbx_strand_id
1 'polypeptide(L)'
;MPPYIKNSHVSPSRYQTVYAKEKGSVAAPTAGLHFTNRLIKELKNMGVQFEEVILHVGRGTFMPVKTEFIDDHKMHCEVYKISKKTAFNLNKAKSENRRIIAIGTTSVRVLETVYSFKDGFSPRVGETNIFIYPGNYKWNIID
;
A
#
# COMPACT_ATOMS: atom_id res chain seq x y z
N MET A 1 13.88 3.81 -11.20
CA MET A 1 12.67 4.34 -11.87
C MET A 1 12.02 3.19 -12.63
N PRO A 2 10.69 3.08 -12.67
CA PRO A 2 10.00 1.95 -13.30
C PRO A 2 10.28 1.83 -14.80
N PRO A 3 10.22 0.61 -15.38
CA PRO A 3 10.61 0.35 -16.76
C PRO A 3 9.72 1.02 -17.82
N TYR A 4 8.51 1.47 -17.44
CA TYR A 4 7.58 2.17 -18.32
C TYR A 4 7.85 3.68 -18.45
N ILE A 5 8.69 4.26 -17.59
CA ILE A 5 9.11 5.66 -17.72
C ILE A 5 10.35 5.71 -18.61
N LYS A 6 10.15 5.58 -19.92
CA LYS A 6 11.21 5.75 -20.94
C LYS A 6 11.32 7.23 -21.31
N ASN A 7 12.53 7.78 -21.31
CA ASN A 7 12.85 9.12 -21.83
C ASN A 7 12.16 10.32 -21.15
N SER A 8 11.89 10.27 -19.84
CA SER A 8 11.40 11.46 -19.15
C SER A 8 12.54 12.42 -18.83
N HIS A 9 12.53 13.63 -19.40
CA HIS A 9 13.32 14.79 -18.92
C HIS A 9 12.91 15.25 -17.50
N VAL A 10 11.98 14.54 -16.88
CA VAL A 10 11.43 14.81 -15.56
C VAL A 10 12.39 14.28 -14.51
N SER A 11 12.85 15.18 -13.62
CA SER A 11 13.68 14.80 -12.49
C SER A 11 13.01 13.68 -11.65
N PRO A 12 13.75 12.63 -11.24
CA PRO A 12 13.23 11.57 -10.37
C PRO A 12 12.55 12.08 -9.09
N SER A 13 12.89 13.28 -8.61
CA SER A 13 12.25 13.91 -7.45
C SER A 13 10.79 14.30 -7.68
N ARG A 14 10.37 14.56 -8.93
CA ARG A 14 8.95 14.80 -9.26
C ARG A 14 8.13 13.52 -9.32
N TYR A 15 8.79 12.36 -9.40
CA TYR A 15 8.17 11.05 -9.32
C TYR A 15 8.29 10.49 -7.89
N GLN A 16 7.87 11.30 -6.91
CA GLN A 16 7.76 10.92 -5.51
C GLN A 16 6.57 11.63 -4.88
N THR A 17 5.86 10.94 -4.00
CA THR A 17 4.74 11.53 -3.25
C THR A 17 5.26 12.46 -2.18
N VAL A 18 4.46 13.46 -1.77
CA VAL A 18 4.85 14.42 -0.72
C VAL A 18 5.12 13.77 0.64
N TYR A 19 4.73 12.50 0.81
CA TYR A 19 4.96 11.68 1.99
C TYR A 19 5.88 10.47 1.75
N ALA A 20 6.59 10.40 0.61
CA ALA A 20 7.59 9.35 0.38
C ALA A 20 8.84 9.61 1.26
N LYS A 21 9.12 8.72 2.21
CA LYS A 21 10.23 8.86 3.17
C LYS A 21 11.31 7.79 3.04
N GLU A 22 10.93 6.58 2.64
CA GLU A 22 11.81 5.41 2.63
C GLU A 22 12.26 5.06 1.22
N LYS A 23 13.55 4.74 1.06
CA LYS A 23 14.09 4.13 -0.16
C LYS A 23 13.77 2.64 -0.12
N GLY A 24 13.29 2.08 -1.23
CA GLY A 24 13.09 0.62 -1.33
C GLY A 24 11.95 0.14 -2.22
N SER A 25 11.17 1.06 -2.82
CA SER A 25 10.23 0.71 -3.89
C SER A 25 10.80 1.14 -5.24
N VAL A 26 10.74 0.24 -6.23
CA VAL A 26 11.15 0.54 -7.62
C VAL A 26 10.22 1.58 -8.27
N ALA A 27 8.99 1.72 -7.75
CA ALA A 27 7.98 2.68 -8.19
C ALA A 27 7.49 3.59 -7.05
N ALA A 28 7.22 4.85 -7.38
CA ALA A 28 6.51 5.74 -6.46
C ALA A 28 5.06 5.26 -6.28
N PRO A 29 4.46 5.41 -5.09
CA PRO A 29 3.05 5.14 -4.87
C PRO A 29 2.21 6.16 -5.65
N THR A 30 1.92 5.87 -6.92
CA THR A 30 1.40 6.86 -7.89
C THR A 30 0.05 7.46 -7.50
N ALA A 31 -0.82 6.68 -6.84
CA ALA A 31 -2.07 7.20 -6.28
C ALA A 31 -1.86 8.36 -5.30
N GLY A 32 -0.71 8.37 -4.61
CA GLY A 32 -0.33 9.44 -3.69
C GLY A 32 0.18 10.71 -4.37
N LEU A 33 0.45 10.70 -5.68
CA LEU A 33 0.93 11.89 -6.40
C LEU A 33 -0.15 12.97 -6.52
N HIS A 34 -1.42 12.61 -6.35
CA HIS A 34 -2.54 13.54 -6.33
C HIS A 34 -2.67 14.31 -5.00
N PHE A 35 -1.94 13.89 -3.95
CA PHE A 35 -1.98 14.55 -2.65
C PHE A 35 -0.92 15.65 -2.58
N THR A 36 -1.38 16.88 -2.37
CA THR A 36 -0.52 18.03 -2.10
C THR A 36 -0.41 18.28 -0.59
N ASN A 37 0.65 18.97 -0.14
CA ASN A 37 0.77 19.37 1.26
C ASN A 37 -0.41 20.24 1.73
N ARG A 38 -0.96 21.07 0.83
CA ARG A 38 -2.16 21.88 1.11
C ARG A 38 -3.36 20.97 1.39
N LEU A 39 -3.65 20.04 0.49
CA LEU A 39 -4.78 19.11 0.64
C LEU A 39 -4.65 18.25 1.91
N ILE A 40 -3.45 17.72 2.19
CA ILE A 40 -3.21 16.93 3.40
C ILE A 40 -3.47 17.78 4.66
N LYS A 41 -3.06 19.05 4.66
CA LYS A 41 -3.30 19.96 5.79
C LYS A 41 -4.79 20.24 5.98
N GLU A 42 -5.51 20.50 4.89
CA GLU A 42 -6.97 20.69 4.93
C GLU A 42 -7.68 19.47 5.51
N LEU A 43 -7.35 18.27 5.03
CA LEU A 43 -7.93 17.01 5.53
C LEU A 43 -7.61 16.80 7.02
N LYS A 44 -6.37 17.08 7.46
CA LYS A 44 -6.00 16.99 8.89
C LYS A 44 -6.80 17.96 9.75
N ASN A 45 -7.03 19.19 9.27
CA ASN A 45 -7.85 20.19 9.97
C ASN A 45 -9.32 19.75 10.10
N MET A 46 -9.81 18.93 9.17
CA MET A 46 -11.13 18.30 9.23
C MET A 46 -11.16 17.05 10.13
N GLY A 47 -10.06 16.72 10.82
CA GLY A 47 -9.96 15.56 11.70
C GLY A 47 -9.56 14.25 11.01
N VAL A 48 -9.19 14.28 9.72
CA VAL A 48 -8.72 13.08 9.02
C VAL A 48 -7.33 12.71 9.50
N GLN A 49 -7.19 11.45 9.94
CA GLN A 49 -5.92 10.88 10.36
C GLN A 49 -5.19 10.26 9.17
N PHE A 50 -3.87 10.42 9.13
CA PHE A 50 -3.01 9.83 8.11
C PHE A 50 -2.04 8.86 8.78
N GLU A 51 -2.00 7.64 8.26
CA GLU A 51 -1.16 6.56 8.73
C GLU A 51 -0.34 5.99 7.56
N GLU A 52 0.85 5.49 7.85
CA GLU A 52 1.81 5.03 6.85
C GLU A 52 2.04 3.52 6.99
N VAL A 53 1.91 2.82 5.87
CA VAL A 53 2.33 1.43 5.70
C VAL A 53 3.40 1.36 4.62
N ILE A 54 4.32 0.40 4.74
CA ILE A 54 5.42 0.24 3.80
C ILE A 54 5.24 -1.11 3.09
N LEU A 55 5.42 -1.10 1.77
CA LEU A 55 5.63 -2.30 0.95
C LEU A 55 6.86 -2.06 0.08
N HIS A 56 7.88 -2.90 0.26
CA HIS A 56 9.07 -2.91 -0.57
C HIS A 56 8.78 -3.71 -1.84
N VAL A 57 8.40 -2.97 -2.89
CA VAL A 57 8.12 -3.54 -4.21
C VAL A 57 9.44 -3.80 -4.93
N GLY A 58 9.75 -5.10 -5.10
CA GLY A 58 10.91 -5.56 -5.85
C GLY A 58 10.71 -5.50 -7.37
N ARG A 59 11.74 -5.88 -8.13
CA ARG A 59 11.65 -5.96 -9.61
C ARG A 59 10.67 -7.04 -10.10
N GLY A 60 10.45 -8.10 -9.29
CA GLY A 60 9.58 -9.22 -9.64
C GLY A 60 8.13 -8.80 -9.91
N THR A 61 7.65 -7.74 -9.28
CA THR A 61 6.29 -7.21 -9.45
C THR A 61 6.03 -6.63 -10.85
N PHE A 62 7.08 -6.32 -11.60
CA PHE A 62 7.00 -5.87 -12.99
C PHE A 62 7.23 -7.00 -14.00
N MET A 63 7.42 -8.24 -13.54
CA MET A 63 7.54 -9.37 -14.45
C MET A 63 6.17 -9.71 -15.03
N PRO A 64 6.08 -9.96 -16.35
CA PRO A 64 4.83 -10.38 -16.96
C PRO A 64 4.39 -11.73 -16.38
N VAL A 65 3.07 -11.94 -16.32
CA VAL A 65 2.49 -13.26 -16.03
C VAL A 65 2.98 -14.23 -17.12
N LYS A 66 3.64 -15.31 -16.70
CA LYS A 66 4.25 -16.31 -17.61
C LYS A 66 3.45 -17.61 -17.69
N THR A 67 2.30 -17.68 -17.04
CA THR A 67 1.47 -18.89 -16.97
C THR A 67 0.27 -18.74 -17.92
N GLU A 68 -0.14 -19.86 -18.51
CA GLU A 68 -1.29 -19.92 -19.43
C GLU A 68 -2.61 -19.73 -18.67
N PHE A 69 -2.70 -20.31 -17.47
CA PHE A 69 -3.80 -20.09 -16.53
C PHE A 69 -3.37 -19.12 -15.42
N ILE A 70 -4.28 -18.22 -15.05
CA ILE A 70 -4.00 -17.19 -14.03
C ILE A 70 -3.85 -17.81 -12.64
N ASP A 71 -4.55 -18.92 -12.39
CA ASP A 71 -4.53 -19.66 -11.12
C ASP A 71 -3.16 -20.29 -10.84
N ASP A 72 -2.37 -20.57 -11.88
CA ASP A 72 -1.02 -21.11 -11.76
C ASP A 72 0.04 -20.04 -11.50
N HIS A 73 -0.34 -18.75 -11.55
CA HIS A 73 0.61 -17.66 -11.39
C HIS A 73 1.04 -17.50 -9.93
N LYS A 74 2.32 -17.77 -9.67
CA LYS A 74 2.95 -17.49 -8.37
C LYS A 74 3.44 -16.04 -8.31
N MET A 75 2.79 -15.23 -7.48
CA MET A 75 3.25 -13.87 -7.18
C MET A 75 4.58 -13.90 -6.42
N HIS A 76 5.48 -12.99 -6.77
CA HIS A 76 6.69 -12.75 -5.98
C HIS A 76 6.32 -12.17 -4.61
N CYS A 77 6.98 -12.66 -3.55
CA CYS A 77 6.85 -12.11 -2.22
C CYS A 77 7.42 -10.68 -2.16
N GLU A 78 6.69 -9.80 -1.48
CA GLU A 78 7.12 -8.44 -1.19
C GLU A 78 7.14 -8.22 0.32
N VAL A 79 8.16 -7.53 0.80
CA VAL A 79 8.33 -7.27 2.23
C VAL A 79 7.48 -6.06 2.61
N TYR A 80 6.61 -6.21 3.61
CA TYR A 80 5.86 -5.10 4.18
C TYR A 80 6.31 -4.80 5.60
N LYS A 81 6.01 -3.58 6.06
CA LYS A 81 6.24 -3.16 7.44
C LYS A 81 5.09 -2.29 7.93
N ILE A 82 4.59 -2.62 9.11
CA ILE A 82 3.62 -1.82 9.86
C ILE A 82 4.19 -1.46 11.23
N SER A 83 4.12 -0.17 11.57
CA SER A 83 4.63 0.33 12.85
C SER A 83 3.66 0.05 14.00
N LYS A 84 4.15 0.08 15.24
CA LYS A 84 3.31 -0.04 16.45
C LYS A 84 2.26 1.07 16.51
N LYS A 85 2.63 2.30 16.14
CA LYS A 85 1.72 3.44 16.10
C LYS A 85 0.60 3.23 15.09
N THR A 86 0.95 2.80 13.88
CA THR A 86 -0.01 2.57 12.79
C THR A 86 -0.97 1.43 13.13
N ALA A 87 -0.47 0.30 13.62
CA ALA A 87 -1.31 -0.81 14.06
C ALA A 87 -2.29 -0.38 15.17
N PHE A 88 -1.82 0.35 16.18
CA PHE A 88 -2.66 0.90 17.24
C PHE A 88 -3.76 1.82 16.69
N ASN A 89 -3.41 2.78 15.83
CA ASN A 89 -4.36 3.74 15.29
C ASN A 89 -5.40 3.10 14.35
N LEU A 90 -5.02 2.09 13.58
CA LEU A 90 -5.95 1.32 12.74
C LEU A 90 -6.92 0.50 13.60
N ASN A 91 -6.44 -0.16 14.65
CA ASN A 91 -7.32 -0.87 15.59
C ASN A 91 -8.28 0.08 16.28
N LYS A 92 -7.80 1.25 16.72
CA LYS A 92 -8.65 2.30 17.31
C LYS A 92 -9.70 2.79 16.32
N ALA A 93 -9.35 2.97 15.05
CA ALA A 93 -10.31 3.34 14.01
C ALA A 93 -11.40 2.28 13.84
N LYS A 94 -11.05 0.99 13.78
CA LYS A 94 -12.03 -0.09 13.72
C LYS A 94 -12.92 -0.14 14.98
N SER A 95 -12.36 0.00 16.19
CA SER A 95 -13.16 -0.04 17.43
C SER A 95 -14.13 1.14 17.56
N GLU A 96 -13.78 2.29 16.96
CA GLU A 96 -14.63 3.49 16.91
C GLU A 96 -15.54 3.52 15.67
N ASN A 97 -15.59 2.43 14.90
CA ASN A 97 -16.36 2.30 13.65
C ASN A 97 -16.05 3.41 12.62
N ARG A 98 -14.79 3.85 12.57
CA ARG A 98 -14.29 4.82 11.59
C ARG A 98 -13.85 4.11 10.31
N ARG A 99 -14.07 4.77 9.17
CA ARG A 99 -13.62 4.29 7.85
C ARG A 99 -12.10 4.25 7.75
N ILE A 100 -11.57 3.23 7.07
CA ILE A 100 -10.14 3.11 6.74
C ILE A 100 -9.99 3.15 5.22
N ILE A 101 -9.44 4.25 4.71
CA ILE A 101 -9.30 4.48 3.26
C ILE A 101 -7.86 4.25 2.85
N ALA A 102 -7.62 3.22 2.03
CA ALA A 102 -6.31 2.96 1.46
C ALA A 102 -6.04 3.84 0.24
N ILE A 103 -4.85 4.44 0.19
CA ILE A 103 -4.40 5.21 -0.96
C ILE A 103 -3.45 4.34 -1.78
N GLY A 104 -3.98 3.78 -2.87
CA GLY A 104 -3.24 2.94 -3.81
C GLY A 104 -3.27 1.44 -3.49
N THR A 105 -3.10 0.63 -4.53
CA THR A 105 -3.20 -0.85 -4.49
C THR A 105 -2.14 -1.50 -3.60
N THR A 106 -0.95 -0.91 -3.51
CA THR A 106 0.11 -1.31 -2.58
C THR A 106 -0.36 -1.26 -1.12
N SER A 107 -1.00 -0.15 -0.73
CA SER A 107 -1.52 0.02 0.63
C SER A 107 -2.65 -0.97 0.91
N VAL A 108 -3.52 -1.20 -0.08
CA VAL A 108 -4.59 -2.21 -0.01
C VAL A 108 -4.02 -3.60 0.30
N ARG A 109 -3.02 -4.05 -0.48
CA ARG A 109 -2.41 -5.38 -0.30
C ARG A 109 -1.78 -5.54 1.09
N VAL A 110 -1.13 -4.50 1.62
CA VAL A 110 -0.58 -4.54 2.98
C VAL A 110 -1.70 -4.66 4.01
N LEU A 111 -2.72 -3.81 3.96
CA LEU A 111 -3.80 -3.83 4.95
C LEU A 111 -4.56 -5.16 4.95
N GLU A 112 -4.87 -5.69 3.77
CA GLU A 112 -5.54 -6.98 3.60
C GLU A 112 -4.66 -8.17 4.05
N THR A 113 -3.33 -8.08 3.90
CA THR A 113 -2.43 -9.12 4.44
C THR A 113 -2.28 -9.02 5.96
N VAL A 114 -2.24 -7.80 6.49
CA VAL A 114 -1.83 -7.54 7.87
C VAL A 114 -2.97 -7.73 8.87
N TYR A 115 -4.21 -7.66 8.44
CA TYR A 115 -5.34 -7.80 9.34
C TYR A 115 -5.61 -9.26 9.74
N SER A 116 -5.74 -9.49 11.04
CA SER A 116 -6.22 -10.76 11.62
C SER A 116 -7.62 -10.54 12.19
N PHE A 117 -8.57 -11.43 11.87
CA PHE A 117 -9.91 -11.40 12.50
C PHE A 117 -9.86 -11.65 14.02
N LYS A 118 -8.82 -12.35 14.50
CA LYS A 118 -8.67 -12.67 15.92
C LYS A 118 -7.98 -11.54 16.69
N ASP A 119 -6.94 -10.95 16.09
CA ASP A 119 -5.99 -10.08 16.82
C ASP A 119 -5.93 -8.65 16.26
N GLY A 120 -6.68 -8.34 15.20
CA GLY A 120 -6.65 -7.05 14.51
C GLY A 120 -5.33 -6.78 13.79
N PHE A 121 -4.92 -5.52 13.74
CA PHE A 121 -3.61 -5.09 13.24
C PHE A 121 -2.54 -5.25 14.32
N SER A 122 -1.40 -5.84 13.97
CA SER A 122 -0.24 -5.97 14.86
C SER A 122 1.02 -5.38 14.23
N PRO A 123 1.93 -4.75 14.99
CA PRO A 123 3.22 -4.30 14.48
C PRO A 123 4.04 -5.49 14.00
N ARG A 124 4.44 -5.49 12.73
CA ARG A 124 5.28 -6.55 12.17
C ARG A 124 5.99 -6.13 10.89
N VAL A 125 7.09 -6.81 10.62
CA VAL A 125 7.69 -6.93 9.29
C VAL A 125 7.36 -8.34 8.80
N GLY A 126 6.93 -8.46 7.56
CA GLY A 126 6.59 -9.76 6.99
C GLY A 126 6.59 -9.72 5.48
N GLU A 127 6.20 -10.83 4.87
CA GLU A 127 6.10 -10.95 3.43
C GLU A 127 4.65 -11.13 3.02
N THR A 128 4.30 -10.58 1.86
CA THR A 128 3.01 -10.82 1.21
C THR A 128 3.21 -11.26 -0.23
N ASN A 129 2.49 -12.30 -0.60
CA ASN A 129 2.30 -12.73 -1.98
C ASN A 129 0.81 -12.64 -2.37
N ILE A 130 0.01 -11.85 -1.63
CA ILE A 130 -1.43 -11.76 -1.85
C ILE A 130 -1.74 -11.33 -3.29
N PHE A 131 -2.56 -12.13 -3.95
CA PHE A 131 -3.08 -11.88 -5.29
C PHE A 131 -4.59 -11.64 -5.18
N ILE A 132 -5.01 -10.38 -5.36
CA ILE A 132 -6.42 -9.99 -5.29
C ILE A 132 -7.00 -10.14 -6.69
N TYR A 133 -7.85 -11.15 -6.88
CA TYR A 133 -8.46 -11.48 -8.16
C TYR A 133 -10.00 -11.43 -8.07
N PRO A 134 -10.71 -10.93 -9.11
CA PRO A 134 -12.17 -10.88 -9.12
C PRO A 134 -12.86 -12.24 -8.89
N GLY A 135 -14.08 -12.21 -8.37
CA GLY A 135 -14.91 -13.41 -8.14
C GLY A 135 -15.05 -13.74 -6.66
N ASN A 136 -14.01 -14.35 -6.07
CA ASN A 136 -14.12 -14.94 -4.73
C ASN A 136 -13.34 -14.19 -3.64
N TYR A 137 -12.72 -13.05 -3.96
CA TYR A 137 -11.98 -12.27 -2.97
C TYR A 137 -12.94 -11.57 -1.99
N LYS A 138 -12.82 -11.89 -0.71
CA LYS A 138 -13.56 -11.23 0.37
C LYS A 138 -12.70 -10.15 1.00
N TRP A 139 -13.19 -8.92 0.92
CA TRP A 139 -12.55 -7.75 1.55
C TRP A 139 -12.73 -7.81 3.06
N ASN A 140 -11.63 -7.61 3.79
CA ASN A 140 -11.67 -7.64 5.25
C ASN A 140 -11.57 -6.23 5.85
N ILE A 141 -10.84 -5.34 5.18
CA ILE A 141 -10.49 -4.02 5.72
C ILE A 141 -11.01 -2.88 4.89
N ILE A 142 -10.84 -2.95 3.57
CA ILE A 142 -11.19 -1.87 2.67
C ILE A 142 -12.71 -1.83 2.48
N ASP A 143 -13.26 -0.64 2.71
CA ASP A 143 -14.69 -0.31 2.52
C ASP A 143 -14.98 0.19 1.09
#